data_AF-A0A7X4DIZ6-F1
#
_entry.id   AF-A0A7X4DIZ6-F1
#
_cell.length_a   1.000
_cell.length_b   1.000
_cell.length_c   1.000
_cell.angle_alpha   90.00
_cell.angle_beta   90.00
_cell.angle_gamma   90.00
#
_symmetry.space_group_name_H-M   'P 1'
#
loop_
_entity.id
_entity.type
_entity.pdbx_description
1 polymer ?
#
loop_
_entity_poly.entity_id
_entity_poly.type
_entity_poly.pdbx_seq_one_letter_code
_entity_poly.pdbx_strand_id
1 'polypeptide(L)' 'MKTVSGKNFCRALEAHGWRLRRIRGSHHIYTKAGTAARISVPVHGNADLKRGLQRHLMRIAEISDSEL' A
#
# COMPACT_ATOMS: atom_id res chain seq x y z
N MET A 1 -6.32 -7.04 -12.72
CA MET A 1 -6.36 -6.63 -11.30
C MET A 1 -7.63 -6.98 -10.56
N LYS A 2 -7.54 -7.95 -9.65
CA LYS A 2 -8.44 -8.07 -8.51
C LYS A 2 -8.08 -6.97 -7.50
N THR A 3 -9.07 -6.34 -6.88
CA THR A 3 -8.80 -5.39 -5.80
C THR A 3 -8.50 -6.13 -4.50
N VAL A 4 -7.73 -5.50 -3.62
CA VAL A 4 -7.41 -6.04 -2.30
C VAL A 4 -7.68 -5.00 -1.22
N SER A 5 -7.95 -5.48 0.01
CA SER A 5 -8.09 -4.60 1.17
C SER A 5 -6.83 -3.80 1.45
N GLY A 6 -6.98 -2.64 2.08
CA GLY A 6 -5.84 -1.84 2.52
C GLY A 6 -4.88 -2.62 3.43
N LYS A 7 -5.39 -3.56 4.24
CA LYS A 7 -4.57 -4.46 5.07
C LYS A 7 -3.68 -5.38 4.24
N ASN A 8 -4.24 -5.99 3.18
CA ASN A 8 -3.47 -6.87 2.30
C ASN A 8 -2.42 -6.08 1.51
N PHE A 9 -2.80 -4.90 1.02
CA PHE A 9 -1.84 -4.02 0.34
C PHE A 9 -0.69 -3.59 1.27
N CYS A 10 -0.96 -3.32 2.54
CA CYS A 10 0.08 -3.05 3.55
C CYS A 10 1.07 -4.21 3.68
N ARG A 11 0.59 -5.46 3.71
CA ARG A 11 1.46 -6.64 3.78
C ARG A 11 2.35 -6.77 2.54
N ALA A 12 1.80 -6.51 1.35
CA ALA A 12 2.60 -6.48 0.13
C ALA A 12 3.69 -5.40 0.20
N LEU A 13 3.36 -4.18 0.66
CA LEU A 13 4.37 -3.13 0.87
C LEU A 13 5.50 -3.61 1.79
N GLU A 14 5.17 -4.21 2.93
CA GLU A 14 6.14 -4.72 3.90
C GLU A 14 7.05 -5.82 3.30
N ALA A 15 6.49 -6.74 2.53
CA ALA A 15 7.25 -7.76 1.81
C ALA A 15 8.25 -7.15 0.79
N HIS A 16 7.91 -5.99 0.22
CA HIS A 16 8.76 -5.25 -0.71
C HIS A 16 9.69 -4.23 -0.04
N GLY A 17 9.89 -4.36 1.28
CA GLY A 17 10.85 -3.57 2.05
C GLY A 17 10.36 -2.16 2.43
N TRP A 18 9.09 -1.85 2.21
CA TRP A 18 8.49 -0.65 2.77
C TRP A 18 8.28 -0.83 4.27
N ARG A 19 8.49 0.23 5.04
CA ARG A 19 8.34 0.22 6.50
C ARG A 19 7.26 1.19 6.93
N LEU A 20 6.35 0.73 7.78
CA LEU A 20 5.34 1.58 8.39
C LEU A 20 6.03 2.64 9.25
N ARG A 21 5.77 3.92 8.95
CA ARG A 21 6.37 5.04 9.67
C ARG A 21 5.40 5.72 10.62
N ARG A 22 4.12 5.82 10.25
CA ARG A 22 3.09 6.49 11.03
C ARG A 22 1.71 5.98 10.66
N ILE A 23 0.79 5.97 11.63
CA ILE A 23 -0.64 5.82 11.40
C ILE A 23 -1.34 7.12 11.83
N ARG A 24 -2.27 7.62 11.02
CA ARG A 24 -3.17 8.74 11.36
C ARG A 24 -4.60 8.39 10.94
N GLY A 25 -5.43 8.05 11.92
CA GLY A 25 -6.76 7.50 11.64
C GLY A 25 -6.64 6.19 10.85
N SER A 26 -7.36 6.07 9.74
CA SER A 26 -7.27 4.91 8.85
C SER A 26 -6.01 4.88 7.97
N HIS A 27 -5.28 6.00 7.85
CA HIS A 27 -4.16 6.09 6.91
C HIS A 27 -2.88 5.54 7.52
N HIS A 28 -2.34 4.50 6.89
CA HIS A 28 -1.06 3.88 7.20
C HIS A 28 0.00 4.40 6.24
N ILE A 29 1.03 5.05 6.77
CA ILE A 29 2.03 5.76 5.97
C ILE A 29 3.34 4.97 5.97
N TYR A 30 3.80 4.59 4.80
CA TYR A 30 5.01 3.79 4.56
C TYR A 30 6.11 4.60 3.89
N THR A 31 7.36 4.23 4.21
CA THR A 31 8.59 4.75 3.61
C THR A 31 9.56 3.61 3.31
N LYS A 32 10.40 3.73 2.28
CA LYS A 32 11.44 2.75 1.94
C LYS A 32 12.81 3.43 1.90
N ALA A 33 13.82 2.81 2.48
CA ALA A 33 15.18 3.35 2.46
C ALA A 33 15.69 3.44 1.01
N GLY A 34 16.37 4.53 0.67
CA GLY A 34 16.82 4.79 -0.71
C GLY A 34 15.71 5.28 -1.65
N THR A 35 14.47 5.46 -1.17
CA THR A 35 13.36 5.98 -1.96
C THR A 35 12.80 7.26 -1.33
N ALA A 36 12.64 8.32 -2.12
CA ALA A 36 12.06 9.59 -1.62
C ALA A 36 10.52 9.55 -1.47
N ALA A 37 9.88 8.56 -2.09
CA ALA A 37 8.43 8.40 -2.08
C ALA A 37 7.89 7.98 -0.70
N ARG A 38 6.65 8.39 -0.44
CA ARG A 38 5.85 7.97 0.72
C ARG A 38 4.52 7.43 0.22
N ILE A 39 4.07 6.32 0.79
CA ILE A 39 2.82 5.68 0.41
C ILE A 39 1.85 5.78 1.58
N SER A 40 0.67 6.37 1.34
CA SER A 40 -0.42 6.45 2.33
C SER A 40 -1.53 5.52 1.91
N VAL A 41 -1.76 4.44 2.69
CA VAL A 41 -2.78 3.43 2.42
C VAL A 41 -3.96 3.64 3.36
N PRO A 42 -5.19 3.89 2.85
CA PRO A 42 -6.37 3.90 3.70
C PRO A 42 -6.75 2.48 4.09
N VAL A 43 -6.91 2.22 5.39
CA VAL A 43 -7.28 0.93 5.94
C VAL A 43 -8.63 1.05 6.66
N HIS A 44 -9.70 0.59 5.99
CA HIS A 44 -11.08 0.62 6.50
C HIS A 44 -11.63 -0.81 6.67
N GLY A 45 -11.15 -1.50 7.72
CA GLY A 45 -11.56 -2.88 7.99
C GLY A 45 -11.08 -3.85 6.91
N ASN A 46 -12.01 -4.57 6.29
CA ASN A 46 -11.74 -5.52 5.19
C ASN A 46 -12.21 -4.98 3.83
N ALA A 47 -12.56 -3.69 3.74
CA ALA A 47 -12.96 -3.09 2.48
C ALA A 47 -11.77 -2.98 1.51
N ASP A 48 -12.03 -3.36 0.27
CA ASP A 48 -11.08 -3.27 -0.83
C ASP A 48 -10.75 -1.82 -1.21
N LEU A 49 -9.50 -1.60 -1.61
CA LEU A 49 -9.10 -0.34 -2.22
C LEU A 49 -9.81 -0.18 -3.57
N LYS A 50 -10.23 1.05 -3.88
CA LYS A 50 -10.74 1.37 -5.22
C LYS A 50 -9.66 1.08 -6.26
N ARG A 51 -10.03 0.45 -7.37
CA ARG A 51 -9.13 0.03 -8.46
C ARG A 51 -8.12 1.10 -8.90
N GLY A 52 -8.57 2.35 -9.06
CA GLY A 52 -7.70 3.46 -9.46
C GLY A 52 -6.64 3.81 -8.41
N LEU A 53 -7.02 3.82 -7.13
CA LEU A 53 -6.11 4.06 -6.02
C LEU A 53 -5.09 2.92 -5.91
N GLN A 54 -5.53 1.67 -5.92
CA GLN A 54 -4.63 0.51 -5.88
C GLN A 54 -3.61 0.56 -7.01
N ARG A 55 -4.05 0.80 -8.25
CA ARG A 55 -3.15 0.92 -9.41
C ARG A 55 -2.14 2.05 -9.24
N HIS A 56 -2.56 3.16 -8.66
CA HIS A 56 -1.66 4.28 -8.40
C HIS A 56 -0.59 3.93 -7.36
N LEU A 57 -0.98 3.31 -6.24
CA LEU A 57 -0.06 2.91 -5.17
C LEU A 57 0.91 1.82 -5.65
N MET A 58 0.43 0.83 -6.43
CA MET A 58 1.27 -0.21 -7.03
C MET A 58 2.40 0.36 -7.88
N ARG A 59 2.09 1.36 -8.72
CA ARG A 59 3.10 2.01 -9.56
C ARG A 59 4.20 2.69 -8.73
N ILE A 60 3.83 3.33 -7.62
CA ILE A 60 4.80 3.96 -6.72
C ILE A 60 5.60 2.90 -5.95
N ALA A 61 4.94 1.81 -5.59
CA ALA A 61 5.56 0.71 -4.84
C ALA A 61 6.41 -0.23 -5.71
N GLU A 62 6.30 -0.11 -7.04
CA GLU A 62 6.86 -1.03 -8.04
C GLU A 62 6.40 -2.48 -7.82
N ILE A 63 5.11 -2.65 -7.50
CA ILE A 63 4.46 -3.94 -7.25
C ILE A 63 3.54 -4.27 -8.43
N SER A 64 3.63 -5.49 -8.95
CA SER A 64 2.79 -6.01 -10.03
C SER A 64 1.51 -6.69 -9.50
N ASP A 65 0.56 -6.95 -10.41
CA ASP A 65 -0.69 -7.64 -10.07
C ASP A 65 -0.49 -9.04 -9.47
N SER A 66 0.59 -9.75 -9.81
CA SER A 66 0.91 -11.09 -9.31
C SER A 66 1.49 -11.10 -7.89
N GLU A 67 1.87 -9.93 -7.37
CA GLU A 67 2.52 -9.76 -6.07
C GLU A 67 1.55 -9.22 -5.00
N LEU A 68 0.25 -9.11 -5.35
CA LEU A 68 -0.84 -8.68 -4.47
C LEU A 68 -1.70 -9.84 -3.95
#